data_AF-A0AA92WKH3-F1
#
_entry.id   AF-A0AA92WKH3-F1
#
_cell.length_a   1.000
_cell.length_b   1.000
_cell.length_c   1.000
_cell.angle_alpha   90.00
_cell.angle_beta   90.00
_cell.angle_gamma   90.00
#
_symmetry.space_group_name_H-M   'P 1'
#
loop_
_entity.id
_entity.type
_entity.pdbx_description
1 polymer ?
#
loop_
_entity_poly.entity_id
_entity_poly.type
_entity_poly.pdbx_seq_one_letter_code
_entity_poly.pdbx_strand_id
1 'polypeptide(L)'
;MGWILEQTGAAHIAVTTFSTSDAFLCGVINLRKRGLVNFSVLVADIKASSKTLKLSRLMTEAFDEVKLTLNHSKVMLVANSEWLVSVITSQNQTYGDRAECTFITTDRDVYLNLNNMLNNLLDDTTTISLSGRE
;
A
#
# COMPACT_ATOMS: atom_id res chain seq x y z
N MET A 1 4.76 0.25 8.61
CA MET A 1 4.83 1.54 7.88
C MET A 1 5.33 2.68 8.74
N GLY A 2 4.61 3.11 9.78
CA GLY A 2 5.02 4.27 10.59
C GLY A 2 6.46 4.16 11.13
N TRP A 3 6.80 3.01 11.72
CA TRP A 3 8.17 2.72 12.17
C TRP A 3 9.22 2.85 11.05
N ILE A 4 8.93 2.36 9.84
CA ILE A 4 9.85 2.43 8.68
C ILE A 4 10.08 3.90 8.29
N LEU A 5 9.01 4.68 8.11
CA LEU A 5 9.09 6.09 7.72
C LEU A 5 9.78 6.96 8.79
N GLU A 6 9.70 6.58 10.06
CA GLU A 6 10.44 7.24 11.13
C GLU A 6 11.95 6.97 11.06
N GLN A 7 12.39 5.87 10.44
CA GLN A 7 13.81 5.58 10.20
C GLN A 7 14.30 6.15 8.87
N THR A 8 13.49 6.07 7.82
CA THR A 8 13.91 6.42 6.44
C THR A 8 13.61 7.87 6.07
N GLY A 9 12.76 8.56 6.83
CA GLY A 9 12.24 9.88 6.48
C GLY A 9 11.07 9.83 5.50
N ALA A 10 10.69 11.01 4.99
CA ALA A 10 9.59 11.17 4.05
C ALA A 10 9.84 10.39 2.75
N ALA A 11 8.81 9.71 2.24
CA ALA A 11 8.98 8.78 1.13
C ALA A 11 7.73 8.63 0.25
N HIS A 12 7.93 8.06 -0.93
CA HIS A 12 6.90 7.50 -1.78
C HIS A 12 6.58 6.10 -1.28
N ILE A 13 5.29 5.77 -1.15
CA ILE A 13 4.86 4.45 -0.67
C ILE A 13 3.95 3.78 -1.69
N ALA A 14 4.09 2.47 -1.84
CA ALA A 14 3.11 1.67 -2.57
C ALA A 14 2.72 0.46 -1.73
N VAL A 15 1.43 0.16 -1.70
CA VAL A 15 0.87 -0.94 -0.90
C VAL A 15 0.01 -1.81 -1.78
N THR A 16 0.30 -3.10 -1.81
CA THR A 16 -0.60 -4.12 -2.35
C THR A 16 -1.16 -4.93 -1.20
N THR A 17 -2.47 -5.23 -1.24
CA THR A 17 -3.13 -6.04 -0.21
C THR A 17 -4.37 -6.70 -0.77
N PHE A 18 -4.79 -7.84 -0.21
CA PHE A 18 -6.09 -8.39 -0.55
C PHE A 18 -7.23 -7.53 0.05
N SER A 19 -7.07 -7.08 1.30
CA SER A 19 -8.04 -6.22 1.97
C SER A 19 -7.36 -5.18 2.86
N THR A 20 -8.08 -4.12 3.19
CA THR A 20 -7.62 -3.05 4.09
C THR A 20 -8.63 -2.80 5.22
N SER A 21 -8.28 -1.95 6.18
CA SER A 21 -9.12 -1.58 7.32
C SER A 21 -9.04 -0.08 7.61
N ASP A 22 -10.08 0.45 8.26
CA ASP A 22 -10.18 1.85 8.68
C ASP A 22 -8.97 2.28 9.51
N ALA A 23 -8.54 1.43 10.45
CA ALA A 23 -7.40 1.70 11.31
C ALA A 23 -6.10 1.88 10.51
N PHE A 24 -5.87 1.05 9.49
CA PHE A 24 -4.71 1.19 8.62
C PHE A 24 -4.79 2.48 7.78
N LEU A 25 -5.94 2.75 7.17
CA LEU A 25 -6.16 3.94 6.33
C LEU A 25 -6.00 5.23 7.14
N CYS A 26 -6.58 5.30 8.34
CA CYS A 26 -6.38 6.41 9.27
C CYS A 26 -4.91 6.57 9.67
N GLY A 27 -4.19 5.46 9.85
CA GLY A 27 -2.75 5.47 10.10
C GLY A 27 -1.97 6.14 8.95
N VAL A 28 -2.31 5.83 7.71
CA VAL A 28 -1.69 6.46 6.52
C VAL A 28 -2.00 7.95 6.45
N ILE A 29 -3.26 8.35 6.67
CA ILE A 29 -3.68 9.75 6.69
C ILE A 29 -2.87 10.55 7.74
N ASN A 30 -2.67 9.97 8.93
CA ASN A 30 -1.89 10.61 10.00
C ASN A 30 -0.41 10.74 9.63
N LEU A 31 0.18 9.73 8.96
CA LEU A 31 1.56 9.80 8.47
C LEU A 31 1.71 10.88 7.38
N ARG A 32 0.71 11.05 6.51
CA ARG A 32 0.68 12.12 5.51
C ARG A 32 0.58 13.51 6.17
N LYS A 33 -0.28 13.68 7.17
CA LYS A 33 -0.38 14.92 7.96
C LYS A 33 0.93 15.29 8.68
N ARG A 34 1.75 14.30 9.01
CA ARG A 34 3.11 14.50 9.58
C ARG A 34 4.17 14.83 8.52
N GLY A 35 3.83 14.86 7.24
CA GLY A 35 4.76 15.11 6.14
C GLY A 35 5.70 13.93 5.83
N LEU A 36 5.34 12.71 6.24
CA LEU A 36 6.18 11.51 6.02
C LEU A 36 5.84 10.74 4.73
N VAL A 37 4.75 11.11 4.06
CA VAL A 37 4.30 10.48 2.82
C VAL A 37 4.20 11.54 1.74
N ASN A 38 5.06 11.45 0.73
CA ASN A 38 5.11 12.40 -0.39
C ASN A 38 4.14 12.02 -1.50
N PHE A 39 4.02 10.71 -1.77
CA PHE A 39 3.12 10.13 -2.76
C PHE A 39 2.77 8.71 -2.34
N SER A 40 1.53 8.28 -2.57
CA SER A 40 1.08 6.96 -2.14
C SER A 40 0.14 6.26 -3.12
N VAL A 41 0.42 4.97 -3.36
CA VAL A 41 -0.38 4.08 -4.21
C VAL A 41 -0.94 2.92 -3.41
N LEU A 42 -2.21 2.58 -3.61
CA LEU A 42 -2.87 1.39 -3.06
C LEU A 42 -3.44 0.52 -4.18
N VAL A 43 -3.05 -0.76 -4.18
CA VAL A 43 -3.66 -1.81 -5.01
C VAL A 43 -4.36 -2.82 -4.10
N ALA A 44 -5.69 -2.83 -4.16
CA ALA A 44 -6.52 -3.73 -3.35
C ALA A 44 -7.28 -4.74 -4.22
N ASP A 45 -7.73 -5.85 -3.62
CA ASP A 45 -8.47 -6.87 -4.36
C ASP A 45 -9.91 -6.44 -4.67
N ILE A 46 -10.36 -6.71 -5.89
CA ILE A 46 -11.72 -6.41 -6.35
C ILE A 46 -12.79 -7.35 -5.74
N LYS A 47 -12.48 -8.58 -5.31
CA LYS A 47 -13.45 -9.47 -4.66
C LYS A 47 -13.68 -9.10 -3.20
N ALA A 48 -12.68 -8.49 -2.56
CA ALA A 48 -12.88 -7.85 -1.25
C ALA A 48 -13.72 -6.55 -1.33
N SER A 49 -14.06 -6.09 -2.54
CA SER A 49 -14.63 -4.77 -2.80
C SER A 49 -15.95 -4.45 -2.10
N SER A 50 -16.78 -5.41 -1.71
CA SER A 50 -18.02 -5.07 -0.99
C SER A 50 -17.77 -4.37 0.36
N LYS A 51 -16.66 -4.71 1.03
CA LYS A 51 -16.19 -3.97 2.22
C LYS A 51 -15.33 -2.77 1.83
N THR A 52 -14.47 -2.94 0.82
CA THR A 52 -13.54 -1.89 0.36
C THR A 52 -14.26 -0.68 -0.24
N LEU A 53 -15.40 -0.85 -0.93
CA LEU A 53 -16.23 0.24 -1.47
C LEU A 53 -16.85 1.10 -0.37
N LYS A 54 -17.18 0.53 0.79
CA LYS A 54 -17.60 1.31 1.97
C LYS A 54 -16.47 2.20 2.49
N LEU A 55 -15.23 1.80 2.26
CA LEU A 55 -14.02 2.52 2.62
C LEU A 55 -13.44 3.34 1.47
N SER A 56 -14.12 3.43 0.33
CA SER A 56 -13.66 4.14 -0.87
C SER A 56 -13.15 5.53 -0.54
N ARG A 57 -13.94 6.31 0.21
CA ARG A 57 -13.58 7.65 0.67
C ARG A 57 -12.29 7.67 1.51
N LEU A 58 -12.14 6.76 2.48
CA LEU A 58 -10.94 6.69 3.31
C LEU A 58 -9.71 6.27 2.50
N MET A 59 -9.88 5.37 1.53
CA MET A 59 -8.77 4.97 0.66
C MET A 59 -8.30 6.12 -0.20
N THR A 60 -9.21 6.87 -0.84
CA THR A 60 -8.87 8.02 -1.67
C THR A 60 -8.39 9.23 -0.86
N GLU A 61 -8.69 9.27 0.45
CA GLU A 61 -8.11 10.26 1.36
C GLU A 61 -6.69 9.86 1.81
N ALA A 62 -6.46 8.57 2.03
CA ALA A 62 -5.19 8.00 2.47
C ALA A 62 -4.14 7.87 1.36
N PHE A 63 -4.60 7.57 0.14
CA PHE A 63 -3.77 7.26 -1.01
C PHE A 63 -4.09 8.17 -2.20
N ASP A 64 -3.05 8.62 -2.90
CA ASP A 64 -3.18 9.48 -4.08
C ASP A 64 -3.71 8.68 -5.28
N GLU A 65 -3.28 7.42 -5.41
CA GLU A 65 -3.82 6.48 -6.39
C GLU A 65 -4.38 5.22 -5.71
N VAL A 66 -5.62 4.87 -6.06
CA VAL A 66 -6.27 3.64 -5.59
C VAL A 66 -6.76 2.82 -6.76
N LYS A 67 -6.30 1.57 -6.82
CA LYS A 67 -6.59 0.60 -7.87
C LYS A 67 -7.20 -0.65 -7.26
N LEU A 68 -8.25 -1.17 -7.91
CA LEU A 68 -8.88 -2.44 -7.57
C LEU A 68 -8.65 -3.43 -8.71
N THR A 69 -8.02 -4.56 -8.41
CA THR A 69 -7.74 -5.63 -9.39
C THR A 69 -7.79 -7.00 -8.72
N LEU A 70 -7.62 -8.09 -9.46
CA LEU A 70 -7.45 -9.42 -8.85
C LEU A 70 -6.05 -9.51 -8.24
N ASN A 71 -5.95 -9.35 -6.92
CA ASN A 71 -4.70 -9.25 -6.21
C ASN A 71 -4.75 -9.98 -4.85
N HIS A 72 -3.84 -10.93 -4.64
CA HIS A 72 -3.64 -11.55 -3.31
C HIS A 72 -2.27 -11.23 -2.68
N SER A 73 -1.46 -10.43 -3.36
CA SER A 73 -0.16 -9.99 -2.84
C SER A 73 -0.34 -9.03 -1.65
N LYS A 74 0.65 -9.04 -0.77
CA LYS A 74 0.71 -8.25 0.46
C LYS A 74 2.12 -7.69 0.59
N VAL A 75 2.33 -6.58 -0.11
CA VAL A 75 3.64 -5.96 -0.26
C VAL A 75 3.53 -4.49 0.08
N MET A 76 4.57 -3.94 0.69
CA MET A 76 4.74 -2.51 0.86
C MET A 76 6.12 -2.10 0.38
N LEU A 77 6.16 -1.11 -0.49
CA LEU A 77 7.36 -0.50 -1.00
C LEU A 77 7.47 0.91 -0.42
N VAL A 78 8.66 1.28 0.04
CA VAL A 78 8.98 2.64 0.50
C VAL A 78 10.23 3.09 -0.23
N ALA A 79 10.16 4.24 -0.89
CA ALA A 79 11.27 4.80 -1.66
C ALA A 79 11.45 6.29 -1.43
N ASN A 80 12.70 6.71 -1.25
CA ASN A 80 13.12 8.11 -1.35
C ASN A 80 14.51 8.19 -2.00
N SER A 81 15.19 9.34 -1.89
CA SER A 81 16.50 9.55 -2.49
C SER A 81 17.60 8.63 -1.94
N GLU A 82 17.42 8.09 -0.73
CA GLU A 82 18.44 7.30 -0.02
C GLU A 82 18.04 5.84 0.17
N TRP A 83 16.75 5.58 0.38
CA TRP A 83 16.24 4.29 0.80
C TRP A 83 15.31 3.68 -0.24
N LEU A 84 15.53 2.39 -0.48
CA LEU A 84 14.57 1.47 -1.10
C LEU A 84 14.28 0.38 -0.09
N VAL A 85 13.05 0.29 0.41
CA VAL A 85 12.63 -0.72 1.38
C VAL A 85 11.49 -1.54 0.79
N SER A 86 11.63 -2.85 0.88
CA SER A 86 10.60 -3.82 0.54
C SER A 86 10.13 -4.55 1.79
N VAL A 87 8.83 -4.57 1.98
CA VAL A 87 8.15 -5.35 3.01
C VAL A 87 7.27 -6.38 2.31
N ILE A 88 7.50 -7.65 2.60
CA ILE A 88 6.70 -8.78 2.13
C ILE A 88 6.09 -9.43 3.36
N THR A 89 4.78 -9.59 3.39
CA THR A 89 4.11 -10.12 4.59
C THR A 89 3.01 -11.11 4.23
N SER A 90 2.69 -12.03 5.15
CA SER A 90 1.52 -12.91 5.01
C SER A 90 0.22 -12.23 5.45
N GLN A 91 0.30 -11.09 6.17
CA GLN A 91 -0.85 -10.38 6.71
C GLN A 91 -1.40 -9.33 5.74
N ASN A 92 -2.73 -9.24 5.64
CA ASN A 92 -3.37 -8.09 5.01
C ASN A 92 -3.19 -6.82 5.87
N GLN A 93 -3.50 -5.65 5.33
CA GLN A 93 -3.47 -4.38 6.06
C GLN A 93 -4.69 -4.20 6.99
N THR A 94 -4.89 -5.18 7.87
CA THR A 94 -6.00 -5.32 8.81
C THR A 94 -5.46 -5.81 10.16
N TYR A 95 -6.10 -5.44 11.26
CA TYR A 95 -5.83 -6.09 12.55
C TYR A 95 -6.15 -7.59 12.46
N GLY A 96 -5.24 -8.43 12.95
CA GLY A 96 -5.38 -9.87 12.99
C GLY A 96 -4.74 -10.44 14.25
N ASP A 97 -5.24 -11.59 14.70
CA ASP A 97 -4.80 -12.35 15.86
C ASP A 97 -4.01 -13.62 15.47
N ARG A 98 -3.63 -13.72 14.19
CA ARG A 98 -2.95 -14.86 13.62
C ARG A 98 -1.44 -14.71 13.70
N ALA A 99 -0.74 -15.84 13.70
CA ALA A 99 0.70 -15.86 13.50
C ALA A 99 1.01 -15.51 12.05
N GLU A 100 1.77 -14.43 11.85
CA GLU A 100 2.08 -13.88 10.53
C GLU A 100 3.60 -13.76 10.38
N CYS A 101 4.09 -13.89 9.15
CA CYS A 101 5.48 -13.70 8.81
C CYS A 101 5.63 -12.38 8.06
N THR A 102 6.68 -11.61 8.40
CA THR A 102 7.03 -10.39 7.69
C THR A 102 8.53 -10.39 7.42
N PHE A 103 8.88 -10.18 6.15
CA PHE A 103 10.24 -10.03 5.67
C PHE A 103 10.45 -8.57 5.23
N ILE A 104 11.51 -7.95 5.75
CA ILE A 104 11.88 -6.56 5.43
C ILE A 104 13.30 -6.58 4.88
N THR A 105 13.51 -5.96 3.72
CA THR A 105 14.83 -5.85 3.10
C THR A 105 15.03 -4.49 2.46
N THR A 106 16.28 -4.06 2.38
CA THR A 106 16.74 -2.91 1.59
C THR A 106 17.46 -3.35 0.31
N ASP A 107 17.38 -4.63 -0.04
CA ASP A 107 17.96 -5.16 -1.26
C ASP A 107 17.31 -4.52 -2.50
N ARG A 108 18.16 -3.95 -3.35
CA ARG A 108 17.71 -3.18 -4.52
C ARG A 108 17.01 -4.06 -5.55
N ASP A 109 17.50 -5.27 -5.79
CA ASP A 109 16.95 -6.16 -6.81
C ASP A 109 15.59 -6.70 -6.36
N VAL A 110 15.43 -6.99 -5.06
CA VAL A 110 14.12 -7.32 -4.49
C VAL A 110 13.13 -6.17 -4.69
N TYR A 111 13.54 -4.94 -4.38
CA TYR A 111 12.69 -3.76 -4.58
C TYR A 111 12.27 -3.59 -6.04
N LEU A 112 13.22 -3.61 -6.98
CA LEU A 112 12.94 -3.38 -8.39
C LEU A 112 12.03 -4.46 -8.97
N ASN A 113 12.22 -5.73 -8.59
CA ASN A 113 11.36 -6.82 -9.02
C ASN A 113 9.92 -6.67 -8.52
N LEU A 114 9.74 -6.29 -7.24
CA LEU A 114 8.42 -6.02 -6.68
C LEU A 114 7.77 -4.77 -7.29
N ASN A 115 8.55 -3.74 -7.58
CA ASN A 115 8.07 -2.53 -8.23
C ASN A 115 7.63 -2.80 -9.67
N ASN A 116 8.33 -3.66 -10.41
CA ASN A 116 7.90 -4.12 -11.74
C ASN A 116 6.58 -4.90 -11.66
N MET A 117 6.42 -5.78 -10.66
CA MET A 117 5.15 -6.47 -10.42
C MET A 117 4.02 -5.47 -10.12
N LEU A 118 4.28 -4.46 -9.29
CA LEU A 118 3.32 -3.39 -9.02
C LEU A 118 2.93 -2.65 -10.31
N ASN A 119 3.91 -2.22 -11.11
CA ASN A 119 3.64 -1.52 -12.37
C ASN A 119 2.77 -2.36 -13.31
N ASN A 120 3.04 -3.65 -13.43
CA ASN A 120 2.20 -4.57 -14.21
C ASN A 120 0.74 -4.59 -13.72
N LEU A 121 0.50 -4.49 -12.39
CA LEU A 121 -0.86 -4.40 -11.84
C LEU A 121 -1.52 -3.04 -12.14
N LEU A 122 -0.74 -1.96 -12.14
CA LEU A 122 -1.23 -0.60 -12.42
C LEU A 122 -1.60 -0.43 -13.90
N ASP A 123 -0.83 -1.05 -14.80
CA ASP A 123 -1.00 -1.00 -16.25
C ASP A 123 -2.02 -2.03 -16.78
N ASP A 124 -2.48 -2.96 -15.95
CA ASP A 124 -3.50 -3.95 -16.33
C ASP A 124 -4.83 -3.27 -16.67
N THR A 125 -5.35 -3.55 -17.88
CA THR A 125 -6.59 -2.96 -18.39
C THR A 125 -7.85 -3.41 -17.65
N THR A 126 -7.75 -4.48 -16.87
CA THR A 126 -8.83 -4.97 -16.00
C THR A 126 -8.87 -4.28 -14.64
N THR A 127 -7.87 -3.45 -14.34
CA THR A 127 -7.79 -2.70 -13.08
C THR A 127 -8.74 -1.51 -13.07
N ILE A 128 -9.54 -1.41 -12.01
CA ILE A 128 -10.48 -0.31 -11.79
C ILE A 128 -9.81 0.76 -10.95
N SER A 129 -9.77 2.00 -11.45
CA SER A 129 -9.30 3.15 -10.67
C SER A 129 -10.44 3.72 -9.84
N LEU A 130 -10.23 3.90 -8.53
CA LEU A 130 -11.14 4.69 -7.71
C LEU A 130 -10.70 6.15 -7.76
N SER A 131 -11.53 7.01 -8.33
CA SER A 131 -11.35 8.45 -8.21
C SER A 131 -12.00 8.93 -6.92
N GLY A 132 -11.27 9.73 -6.15
CA GLY A 132 -11.88 10.60 -5.15
C GLY A 132 -12.69 11.64 -5.91
N ARG A 133 -13.99 11.39 -6.12
CA ARG A 133 -14.90 12.44 -6.62
C ARG A 133 -15.22 13.41 -5.48
N GLU A 134 -15.00 14.68 -5.80
CA GLU A 134 -15.44 15.96 -5.20
C GLU A 134 -16.14 15.92 -3.82
#